data_AF-A0A960EGB2-F1
#
_entry.id   AF-A0A960EGB2-F1
#
_cell.length_a   1.000
_cell.length_b   1.000
_cell.length_c   1.000
_cell.angle_alpha   90.00
_cell.angle_beta   90.00
_cell.angle_gamma   90.00
#
_symmetry.space_group_name_H-M   'P 1'
#
loop_
_entity.id
_entity.type
_entity.pdbx_description
1 polymer ?
#
loop_
_entity_poly.entity_id
_entity_poly.type
_entity_poly.pdbx_seq_one_letter_code
_entity_poly.pdbx_strand_id
1 'polypeptide(L)'
;MTTELHDDPPVATGDARDPDLGWALAGLSAGAGVIHFAMTPLHAAVGWQEPLLFAAAGWFQLATAGVILAGRMGRRGYGVVALANLGFVAAWVLSRTVGLPWGDDPWTAEPVGAVDAATVALEVGVVVLAVRLVLAGSQRRVGRLAPALAAVGALGLATTVIASPDAAEHAHGDELSELEALEAEVDDTRCDRSFNVPAYWQEADRLGVDTRFGGIPPVTDDEAASGGHDHGGSSEATTATTEPDPYEGRGSPGLDVLVSSTGLAATSEGEAANLIIQLAKADDDDYDAWLRWLESSGSLAHEHSSTFTEEDGSGHGGHVGPQPWVALTDPAECDQLAAELELARETALRYPTVADAEAAGYRLTTTYVPGIAAHYIKGSLIDGTFEVDRPEMILYDGSDPDSAVVGLSYYLLHPGDNKPTQGFTGDNDHAHRHQGLCSRDGVIIGDTQTTAEECEAGGGTKSDGSRGWMSHAWVVPGCESPWGVFSAATPLLDHELGAASTEDGGGCAGSSVRTRYGMDGGVEPSETEVGEATTIDTAGG
;
A
#
# COMPACT_ATOMS: atom_id res chain seq x y z
N MET A 1 86.29 3.59 -40.43
CA MET A 1 85.13 2.76 -40.08
C MET A 1 84.49 3.43 -38.89
N THR A 2 83.35 4.03 -39.16
CA THR A 2 82.50 4.90 -38.34
C THR A 2 81.89 4.15 -37.15
N THR A 3 81.80 4.79 -36.00
CA THR A 3 80.95 4.33 -34.89
C THR A 3 80.09 5.53 -34.51
N GLU A 4 78.78 5.35 -34.69
CA GLU A 4 77.74 6.38 -34.60
C GLU A 4 77.61 6.94 -33.19
N LEU A 5 77.54 8.27 -33.09
CA LEU A 5 77.01 8.98 -31.93
C LEU A 5 75.48 8.95 -32.06
N HIS A 6 74.83 8.26 -31.13
CA HIS A 6 73.38 8.29 -30.95
C HIS A 6 73.02 9.60 -30.24
N ASP A 7 72.47 10.57 -30.97
CA ASP A 7 71.78 11.73 -30.40
C ASP A 7 70.38 11.29 -29.99
N ASP A 8 70.14 11.12 -28.68
CA ASP A 8 68.78 11.02 -28.16
C ASP A 8 68.11 12.41 -28.25
N PRO A 9 66.89 12.53 -28.81
CA PRO A 9 66.17 13.80 -28.82
C PRO A 9 65.72 14.18 -27.40
N PRO A 10 65.62 15.48 -27.08
CA PRO A 10 65.10 15.90 -25.79
C PRO A 10 63.65 15.43 -25.63
N VAL A 11 63.40 14.67 -24.57
CA VAL A 11 62.06 14.33 -24.11
C VAL A 11 61.30 15.63 -23.88
N ALA A 12 60.30 15.90 -24.72
CA ALA A 12 59.32 16.96 -24.49
C ALA A 12 58.59 16.63 -23.18
N THR A 13 59.03 17.27 -22.09
CA THR A 13 58.23 17.34 -20.88
C THR A 13 56.99 18.14 -21.24
N GLY A 14 55.86 17.45 -21.41
CA GLY A 14 54.58 18.13 -21.54
C GLY A 14 54.40 19.03 -20.33
N ASP A 15 54.25 20.33 -20.58
CA ASP A 15 53.86 21.32 -19.58
C ASP A 15 52.60 20.83 -18.89
N ALA A 16 52.74 20.22 -17.71
CA ALA A 16 51.63 20.01 -16.80
C ALA A 16 51.17 21.41 -16.35
N ARG A 17 50.14 21.93 -17.02
CA ARG A 17 49.55 23.25 -16.73
C ARG A 17 49.24 23.34 -15.23
N ASP A 18 49.95 24.22 -14.52
CA ASP A 18 49.66 24.48 -13.12
C ASP A 18 48.20 24.94 -12.96
N PRO A 19 47.48 24.48 -11.93
CA PRO A 19 46.08 24.83 -11.71
C PRO A 19 45.95 26.34 -11.40
N ASP A 20 45.11 27.00 -12.18
CA ASP A 20 44.80 28.43 -12.05
C ASP A 20 43.44 28.64 -11.35
N LEU A 21 43.06 29.90 -11.09
CA LEU A 21 41.74 30.27 -10.55
C LEU A 21 40.57 29.73 -11.40
N GLY A 22 40.81 29.42 -12.67
CA GLY A 22 39.85 28.74 -13.54
C GLY A 22 39.51 27.33 -13.07
N TRP A 23 40.46 26.57 -12.51
CA TRP A 23 40.18 25.23 -11.98
C TRP A 23 39.22 25.26 -10.79
N ALA A 24 39.36 26.24 -9.90
CA ALA A 24 38.42 26.44 -8.80
C ALA A 24 37.01 26.81 -9.32
N LEU A 25 36.94 27.71 -10.31
CA LEU A 25 35.68 28.05 -10.98
C LEU A 25 35.05 26.82 -11.66
N ALA A 26 35.86 25.99 -12.32
CA ALA A 26 35.41 24.77 -12.97
C ALA A 26 34.84 23.77 -11.96
N GLY A 27 35.46 23.64 -10.78
CA GLY A 27 34.94 22.80 -9.70
C GLY A 27 33.59 23.28 -9.16
N LEU A 28 33.45 24.57 -8.86
CA LEU A 28 32.19 25.15 -8.40
C LEU A 28 31.08 25.03 -9.46
N SER A 29 31.43 25.31 -10.73
CA SER A 29 30.51 25.16 -11.86
C SER A 29 30.10 23.70 -12.06
N ALA A 30 31.02 22.75 -11.95
CA ALA A 30 30.68 21.33 -12.03
C ALA A 30 29.76 20.88 -10.89
N GLY A 31 30.02 21.33 -9.65
CA GLY A 31 29.17 21.02 -8.49
C GLY A 31 27.73 21.51 -8.68
N ALA A 32 27.55 22.79 -9.04
CA ALA A 32 26.23 23.34 -9.34
C ALA A 32 25.55 22.61 -10.52
N GLY A 33 26.32 22.31 -11.56
CA GLY A 33 25.82 21.63 -12.75
C GLY A 33 25.33 20.21 -12.47
N VAL A 34 25.99 19.47 -11.58
CA VAL A 34 25.55 18.13 -11.14
C VAL A 34 24.25 18.23 -10.36
N ILE A 35 24.11 19.20 -9.44
CA ILE A 35 22.88 19.36 -8.65
C ILE A 35 21.70 19.69 -9.57
N HIS A 36 21.84 20.67 -10.47
CA HIS A 36 20.79 20.99 -11.44
C HIS A 36 20.39 19.80 -12.32
N PHE A 37 21.35 18.97 -12.72
CA PHE A 37 21.05 17.75 -13.49
C PHE A 37 20.30 16.71 -12.65
N ALA A 38 20.69 16.54 -11.39
CA ALA A 38 20.05 15.60 -10.47
C ALA A 38 18.61 16.00 -10.13
N MET A 39 18.31 17.31 -10.10
CA MET A 39 16.95 17.83 -9.86
C MET A 39 16.04 17.73 -11.11
N THR A 40 16.61 17.48 -12.31
CA THR A 40 15.82 17.38 -13.55
C THR A 40 14.71 16.30 -13.50
N PRO A 41 14.97 15.03 -13.12
CA PRO A 41 13.91 14.02 -13.03
C PRO A 41 12.88 14.31 -11.93
N LEU A 42 13.27 14.92 -10.82
CA LEU A 42 12.39 15.22 -9.69
C LEU A 42 11.34 16.28 -10.06
N HIS A 43 11.72 17.27 -10.87
CA HIS A 43 10.78 18.28 -11.40
C HIS A 43 10.05 17.83 -12.68
N ALA A 44 10.26 16.61 -13.17
CA ALA A 44 9.62 16.13 -14.40
C ALA A 44 8.17 15.64 -14.20
N ALA A 45 7.76 15.38 -12.95
CA ALA A 45 6.43 14.90 -12.60
C ALA A 45 5.34 15.98 -12.69
N VAL A 46 5.72 17.25 -12.50
CA VAL A 46 4.80 18.39 -12.34
C VAL A 46 4.62 19.24 -13.62
N GLY A 47 5.64 19.30 -14.49
CA GLY A 47 5.55 20.06 -15.74
C GLY A 47 6.81 19.95 -16.60
N TRP A 48 6.79 20.48 -17.83
CA TRP A 48 7.93 20.33 -18.76
C TRP A 48 8.93 21.50 -18.71
N GLN A 49 8.51 22.65 -18.18
CA GLN A 49 9.28 23.90 -18.21
C GLN A 49 10.46 23.88 -17.22
N GLU A 50 10.19 23.51 -15.98
CA GLU A 50 11.18 23.41 -14.89
C GLU A 50 12.27 22.37 -15.15
N PRO A 51 11.97 21.11 -15.51
CA PRO A 51 13.01 20.12 -15.78
C PRO A 51 13.85 20.52 -16.99
N LEU A 52 13.25 21.20 -17.98
CA LEU A 52 14.00 21.72 -19.13
C LEU A 52 14.98 22.84 -18.73
N LEU A 53 14.57 23.75 -17.85
CA LEU A 53 15.43 24.84 -17.35
C LEU A 53 16.56 24.29 -16.46
N PHE A 54 16.26 23.33 -15.59
CA PHE A 54 17.26 22.62 -14.79
C PHE A 54 18.28 21.87 -15.66
N ALA A 55 17.81 21.11 -16.66
CA ALA A 55 18.69 20.42 -17.60
C ALA A 55 19.57 21.40 -18.40
N ALA A 56 19.01 22.53 -18.83
CA ALA A 56 19.74 23.57 -19.56
C ALA A 56 20.82 24.22 -18.68
N ALA A 57 20.50 24.56 -17.44
CA ALA A 57 21.45 25.11 -16.47
C ALA A 57 22.57 24.10 -16.15
N GLY A 58 22.21 22.84 -15.90
CA GLY A 58 23.14 21.74 -15.64
C GLY A 58 24.13 21.52 -16.79
N TRP A 59 23.63 21.38 -18.02
CA TRP A 59 24.49 21.25 -19.21
C TRP A 59 25.41 22.47 -19.41
N PHE A 60 24.89 23.69 -19.22
CA PHE A 60 25.69 24.90 -19.35
C PHE A 60 26.85 24.92 -18.34
N GLN A 61 26.58 24.56 -17.10
CA GLN A 61 27.56 24.57 -16.00
C GLN A 61 28.60 23.45 -16.14
N LEU A 62 28.21 22.26 -16.60
CA LEU A 62 29.14 21.16 -16.91
C LEU A 62 30.00 21.48 -18.15
N ALA A 63 29.41 22.03 -19.20
CA ALA A 63 30.15 22.45 -20.39
C ALA A 63 31.16 23.57 -20.07
N THR A 64 30.78 24.51 -19.20
CA THR A 64 31.67 25.56 -18.69
C THR A 64 32.91 24.96 -18.02
N ALA A 65 32.72 23.99 -17.12
CA ALA A 65 33.83 23.29 -16.47
C ALA A 65 34.75 22.61 -17.50
N GLY A 66 34.17 21.88 -18.47
CA GLY A 66 34.94 21.23 -19.54
C GLY A 66 35.74 22.21 -20.41
N VAL A 67 35.17 23.35 -20.78
CA VAL A 67 35.86 24.38 -21.59
C VAL A 67 37.02 25.04 -20.82
N ILE A 68 36.86 25.24 -19.51
CA ILE A 68 37.93 25.77 -18.65
C ILE A 68 39.07 24.76 -18.51
N LEU A 69 38.76 23.49 -18.23
CA LEU A 69 39.76 22.42 -18.12
C LEU A 69 40.49 22.17 -19.44
N ALA A 70 39.82 22.36 -20.59
CA ALA A 70 40.46 22.31 -21.91
C ALA A 70 41.39 23.52 -22.18
N GLY A 71 41.41 24.53 -21.30
CA GLY A 71 42.17 25.77 -21.46
C GLY A 71 41.67 26.65 -22.62
N ARG A 72 40.39 26.52 -22.98
CA ARG A 72 39.76 27.27 -24.08
C ARG A 72 38.99 28.49 -23.61
N MET A 73 38.85 28.68 -22.29
CA MET A 73 38.07 29.79 -21.72
C MET A 73 38.83 31.11 -21.76
N GLY A 74 38.26 32.10 -22.45
CA GLY A 74 38.79 33.47 -22.54
C GLY A 74 37.98 34.48 -21.73
N ARG A 75 38.45 35.73 -21.69
CA ARG A 75 37.82 36.84 -20.93
C ARG A 75 36.33 37.05 -21.23
N ARG A 76 35.92 36.94 -22.50
CA ARG A 76 34.51 37.03 -22.90
C ARG A 76 33.69 35.84 -22.39
N GLY A 77 34.27 34.64 -22.38
CA GLY A 77 33.63 33.45 -21.85
C GLY A 77 33.35 33.55 -20.36
N TYR A 78 34.31 34.04 -19.55
CA TYR A 78 34.05 34.33 -18.14
C TYR A 78 32.94 35.37 -17.93
N GLY A 79 32.83 36.37 -18.82
CA GLY A 79 31.71 37.31 -18.80
C GLY A 79 30.35 36.65 -19.03
N VAL A 80 30.26 35.71 -19.98
CA VAL A 80 29.04 34.93 -20.24
C VAL A 80 28.69 34.04 -19.05
N VAL A 81 29.68 33.35 -18.47
CA VAL A 81 29.48 32.50 -17.28
C VAL A 81 28.96 33.31 -16.10
N ALA A 82 29.52 34.49 -15.84
CA ALA A 82 29.04 35.37 -14.78
C ALA A 82 27.59 35.81 -14.99
N LEU A 83 27.23 36.21 -16.21
CA LEU A 83 25.87 36.66 -16.52
C LEU A 83 24.84 35.52 -16.43
N ALA A 84 25.19 34.32 -16.91
CA ALA A 84 24.30 33.16 -16.83
C ALA A 84 24.01 32.75 -15.38
N ASN A 85 25.04 32.62 -14.54
CA ASN A 85 24.85 32.28 -13.13
C ASN A 85 24.15 33.39 -12.34
N LEU A 86 24.34 34.67 -12.69
CA LEU A 86 23.52 35.74 -12.13
C LEU A 86 22.03 35.59 -12.52
N GLY A 87 21.74 35.08 -13.71
CA GLY A 87 20.40 34.75 -14.15
C GLY A 87 19.77 33.62 -13.33
N PHE A 88 20.52 32.54 -13.07
CA PHE A 88 20.06 31.42 -12.24
C PHE A 88 19.78 31.86 -10.79
N VAL A 89 20.72 32.59 -10.17
CA VAL A 89 20.53 33.17 -8.83
C VAL A 89 19.33 34.12 -8.79
N ALA A 90 19.12 34.94 -9.83
CA ALA A 90 17.96 35.83 -9.89
C ALA A 90 16.63 35.07 -10.02
N ALA A 91 16.60 33.98 -10.80
CA ALA A 91 15.43 33.11 -10.92
C ALA A 91 15.11 32.44 -9.58
N TRP A 92 16.12 31.95 -8.86
CA TRP A 92 15.96 31.39 -7.52
C TRP A 92 15.48 32.45 -6.51
N VAL A 93 16.03 33.67 -6.52
CA VAL A 93 15.53 34.75 -5.65
C VAL A 93 14.06 35.04 -5.94
N LEU A 94 13.66 35.03 -7.22
CA LEU A 94 12.27 35.26 -7.61
C LEU A 94 11.36 34.15 -7.07
N SER A 95 11.72 32.86 -7.24
CA SER A 95 10.92 31.74 -6.76
C SER A 95 10.76 31.77 -5.24
N ARG A 96 11.81 32.14 -4.48
CA ARG A 96 11.78 32.19 -3.01
C ARG A 96 11.17 33.45 -2.40
N THR A 97 10.84 34.47 -3.19
CA THR A 97 10.31 35.75 -2.65
C THR A 97 8.94 36.13 -3.18
N VAL A 98 8.67 35.91 -4.46
CA VAL A 98 7.42 36.30 -5.12
C VAL A 98 6.78 35.11 -5.84
N GLY A 99 7.52 34.03 -6.06
CA GLY A 99 7.09 32.91 -6.90
C GLY A 99 7.34 33.13 -8.38
N LEU A 100 7.45 32.03 -9.12
CA LEU A 100 7.57 32.06 -10.57
C LEU A 100 6.20 32.33 -11.23
N PRO A 101 6.14 32.97 -12.40
CA PRO A 101 4.86 33.29 -13.04
C PRO A 101 4.26 32.10 -13.82
N TRP A 102 4.82 30.91 -13.64
CA TRP A 102 4.45 29.61 -14.20
C TRP A 102 4.83 28.55 -13.16
N GLY A 103 4.33 27.32 -13.33
CA GLY A 103 4.41 26.24 -12.32
C GLY A 103 3.01 25.90 -11.81
N ASP A 104 2.92 24.98 -10.85
CA ASP A 104 1.65 24.53 -10.28
C ASP A 104 0.99 25.64 -9.44
N ASP A 105 1.82 26.43 -8.74
CA ASP A 105 1.41 27.60 -7.97
C ASP A 105 2.03 28.93 -8.48
N PRO A 106 1.51 29.50 -9.59
CA PRO A 106 2.03 30.76 -10.12
C PRO A 106 1.95 31.88 -9.08
N TRP A 107 3.08 32.55 -8.85
CA TRP A 107 3.24 33.65 -7.89
C TRP A 107 3.16 33.25 -6.41
N THR A 108 3.40 31.99 -6.10
CA THR A 108 3.57 31.51 -4.72
C THR A 108 5.06 31.37 -4.40
N ALA A 109 5.48 31.95 -3.27
CA ALA A 109 6.86 31.88 -2.84
C ALA A 109 7.16 30.51 -2.23
N GLU A 110 8.12 29.81 -2.80
CA GLU A 110 8.51 28.49 -2.33
C GLU A 110 9.54 28.58 -1.17
N PRO A 111 9.58 27.60 -0.23
CA PRO A 111 10.53 27.58 0.88
C PRO A 111 11.99 27.37 0.43
N VAL A 112 12.96 27.77 1.26
CA VAL A 112 14.40 27.57 0.98
C VAL A 112 14.85 26.21 1.48
N GLY A 113 15.22 25.33 0.55
CA GLY A 113 15.74 23.99 0.83
C GLY A 113 17.27 23.91 0.89
N ALA A 114 17.81 22.86 1.52
CA ALA A 114 19.25 22.67 1.64
C ALA A 114 19.96 22.49 0.26
N VAL A 115 19.31 21.78 -0.67
CA VAL A 115 19.83 21.55 -2.03
C VAL A 115 19.93 22.85 -2.81
N ASP A 116 18.87 23.65 -2.80
CA ASP A 116 18.84 24.90 -3.56
C ASP A 116 19.82 25.95 -2.97
N ALA A 117 19.93 26.02 -1.64
CA ALA A 117 20.84 26.93 -0.96
C ALA A 117 22.30 26.58 -1.25
N ALA A 118 22.63 25.27 -1.28
CA ALA A 118 23.94 24.79 -1.67
C ALA A 118 24.25 25.15 -3.14
N THR A 119 23.27 24.96 -4.03
CA THR A 119 23.43 25.27 -5.46
C THR A 119 23.71 26.76 -5.67
N VAL A 120 22.89 27.64 -5.09
CA VAL A 120 23.06 29.10 -5.19
C VAL A 120 24.39 29.56 -4.57
N ALA A 121 24.84 28.95 -3.48
CA ALA A 121 26.15 29.26 -2.90
C ALA A 121 27.30 28.94 -3.87
N LEU A 122 27.23 27.81 -4.58
CA LEU A 122 28.20 27.45 -5.62
C LEU A 122 28.15 28.43 -6.79
N GLU A 123 26.96 28.81 -7.25
CA GLU A 123 26.76 29.78 -8.34
C GLU A 123 27.29 31.16 -8.00
N VAL A 124 27.04 31.66 -6.78
CA VAL A 124 27.62 32.92 -6.29
C VAL A 124 29.14 32.84 -6.30
N GLY A 125 29.72 31.69 -5.90
CA GLY A 125 31.15 31.43 -6.00
C GLY A 125 31.67 31.50 -7.44
N VAL A 126 30.94 30.91 -8.39
CA VAL A 126 31.23 31.00 -9.84
C VAL A 126 31.21 32.44 -10.32
N VAL A 127 30.18 33.22 -9.97
CA VAL A 127 30.06 34.65 -10.34
C VAL A 127 31.25 35.45 -9.81
N VAL A 128 31.60 35.29 -8.54
CA VAL A 128 32.72 36.02 -7.91
C VAL A 128 34.04 35.72 -8.62
N LEU A 129 34.35 34.45 -8.88
CA LEU A 129 35.59 34.06 -9.56
C LEU A 129 35.60 34.50 -11.03
N ALA A 130 34.47 34.38 -11.73
CA ALA A 130 34.34 34.80 -13.12
C ALA A 130 34.57 36.31 -13.26
N VAL A 131 33.94 37.14 -12.42
CA VAL A 131 34.12 38.60 -12.42
C VAL A 131 35.57 38.95 -12.10
N ARG A 132 36.20 38.28 -11.14
CA ARG A 132 37.63 38.47 -10.84
C ARG A 132 38.52 38.18 -12.04
N LEU A 133 38.27 37.09 -12.77
CA LEU A 133 39.02 36.72 -13.97
C LEU A 133 38.79 37.69 -15.14
N VAL A 134 37.58 38.27 -15.24
CA VAL A 134 37.27 39.35 -16.20
C VAL A 134 38.03 40.63 -15.86
N LEU A 135 38.13 41.01 -14.58
CA LEU A 135 38.75 42.27 -14.15
C LEU A 135 40.29 42.21 -14.09
N ALA A 136 40.87 41.09 -13.65
CA ALA A 136 42.29 41.01 -13.33
C ALA A 136 43.21 40.69 -14.52
N GLY A 137 42.69 40.20 -15.65
CA GLY A 137 43.42 40.02 -16.92
C GLY A 137 44.61 39.04 -16.92
N SER A 138 45.11 38.60 -15.76
CA SER A 138 46.16 37.59 -15.62
C SER A 138 45.76 36.49 -14.64
N GLN A 139 45.91 35.23 -15.09
CA GLN A 139 45.79 34.03 -14.29
C GLN A 139 46.89 34.05 -13.21
N ARG A 140 46.58 34.44 -11.97
CA ARG A 140 47.54 34.30 -10.86
C ARG A 140 47.63 32.82 -10.50
N ARG A 141 48.87 32.29 -10.50
CA ARG A 141 49.16 30.92 -10.06
C ARG A 141 48.77 30.77 -8.59
N VAL A 142 47.89 29.82 -8.28
CA VAL A 142 47.51 29.44 -6.92
C VAL A 142 48.18 28.09 -6.63
N GLY A 143 48.58 27.83 -5.38
CA GLY A 143 49.19 26.55 -5.00
C GLY A 143 48.26 25.36 -5.30
N ARG A 144 48.84 24.24 -5.75
CA ARG A 144 48.14 23.06 -6.32
C ARG A 144 47.06 22.43 -5.44
N LEU A 145 47.13 22.61 -4.12
CA LEU A 145 46.24 21.95 -3.16
C LEU A 145 44.86 22.61 -3.04
N ALA A 146 44.78 23.94 -3.05
CA ALA A 146 43.53 24.64 -2.76
C ALA A 146 42.44 24.48 -3.85
N PRO A 147 42.74 24.57 -5.16
CA PRO A 147 41.73 24.39 -6.22
C PRO A 147 41.23 22.94 -6.33
N ALA A 148 42.14 21.98 -6.15
CA ALA A 148 41.80 20.55 -6.19
C ALA A 148 40.92 20.15 -5.00
N LEU A 149 41.24 20.63 -3.80
CA LEU A 149 40.41 20.41 -2.61
C LEU A 149 39.04 21.09 -2.72
N ALA A 150 38.96 22.27 -3.34
CA ALA A 150 37.68 22.95 -3.59
C ALA A 150 36.81 22.20 -4.61
N ALA A 151 37.40 21.65 -5.67
CA ALA A 151 36.67 20.85 -6.67
C ALA A 151 36.18 19.52 -6.09
N VAL A 152 37.03 18.82 -5.33
CA VAL A 152 36.64 17.58 -4.62
C VAL A 152 35.62 17.88 -3.52
N GLY A 153 35.77 18.99 -2.79
CA GLY A 153 34.82 19.42 -1.78
C GLY A 153 33.46 19.79 -2.36
N ALA A 154 33.42 20.47 -3.52
CA ALA A 154 32.17 20.81 -4.20
C ALA A 154 31.47 19.55 -4.76
N LEU A 155 32.22 18.61 -5.32
CA LEU A 155 31.68 17.32 -5.77
C LEU A 155 31.19 16.47 -4.58
N GLY A 156 31.96 16.41 -3.50
CA GLY A 156 31.57 15.72 -2.27
C GLY A 156 30.31 16.31 -1.65
N LEU A 157 30.22 17.66 -1.59
CA LEU A 157 29.03 18.36 -1.14
C LEU A 157 27.82 18.04 -2.03
N ALA A 158 27.98 18.08 -3.35
CA ALA A 158 26.91 17.71 -4.28
C ALA A 158 26.44 16.27 -4.08
N THR A 159 27.37 15.31 -3.89
CA THR A 159 27.01 13.92 -3.58
C THR A 159 26.30 13.77 -2.24
N THR A 160 26.76 14.43 -1.18
CA THR A 160 26.10 14.36 0.14
C THR A 160 24.72 14.99 0.14
N VAL A 161 24.56 16.07 -0.63
CA VAL A 161 23.30 16.81 -0.76
C VAL A 161 22.30 16.00 -1.60
N ILE A 162 22.73 15.37 -2.68
CA ILE A 162 21.88 14.47 -3.50
C ILE A 162 21.49 13.20 -2.73
N ALA A 163 22.36 12.70 -1.86
CA ALA A 163 22.08 11.52 -1.03
C ALA A 163 21.37 11.84 0.30
N SER A 164 20.98 13.10 0.53
CA SER A 164 20.27 13.50 1.75
C SER A 164 18.76 13.21 1.64
N PRO A 165 18.05 12.92 2.74
CA PRO A 165 16.60 12.77 2.78
C PRO A 165 15.89 13.97 2.15
N ASP A 166 16.37 15.19 2.43
CA ASP A 166 15.91 16.43 1.80
C ASP A 166 15.87 16.33 0.26
N ALA A 167 16.81 15.64 -0.41
CA ALA A 167 16.79 15.48 -1.87
C ALA A 167 15.71 14.54 -2.41
N ALA A 168 15.21 13.63 -1.60
CA ALA A 168 14.01 12.85 -1.89
C ALA A 168 12.74 13.64 -1.56
N GLU A 169 12.78 14.46 -0.51
CA GLU A 169 11.67 15.25 0.03
C GLU A 169 11.49 16.64 -0.61
N HIS A 170 12.45 17.13 -1.42
CA HIS A 170 12.44 18.48 -2.01
C HIS A 170 11.28 18.76 -2.98
N ALA A 171 10.44 17.76 -3.25
CA ALA A 171 9.20 17.91 -3.99
C ALA A 171 7.92 17.86 -3.12
N HIS A 172 7.96 17.43 -1.84
CA HIS A 172 6.75 17.02 -1.09
C HIS A 172 6.73 17.31 0.44
N GLY A 173 7.62 18.18 0.94
CA GLY A 173 7.85 18.32 2.40
C GLY A 173 6.67 18.79 3.29
N ASP A 174 5.65 19.45 2.73
CA ASP A 174 4.44 19.86 3.51
C ASP A 174 3.43 18.70 3.61
N GLU A 175 3.24 17.94 2.51
CA GLU A 175 2.22 16.89 2.39
C GLU A 175 2.47 15.69 3.32
N LEU A 176 3.73 15.25 3.47
CA LEU A 176 4.07 14.15 4.39
C LEU A 176 3.78 14.50 5.85
N SER A 177 3.98 15.76 6.23
CA SER A 177 3.74 16.22 7.61
C SER A 177 2.24 16.32 7.95
N GLU A 178 1.41 16.61 6.94
CA GLU A 178 -0.05 16.64 7.08
C GLU A 178 -0.63 15.22 7.12
N LEU A 179 -0.12 14.30 6.29
CA LEU A 179 -0.49 12.89 6.34
C LEU A 179 -0.15 12.26 7.70
N GLU A 180 1.08 12.45 8.20
CA GLU A 180 1.51 11.95 9.51
C GLU A 180 0.63 12.49 10.66
N ALA A 181 0.25 13.78 10.58
CA ALA A 181 -0.64 14.38 11.56
C ALA A 181 -2.05 13.78 11.50
N LEU A 182 -2.58 13.55 10.29
CA LEU A 182 -3.87 12.91 10.08
C LEU A 182 -3.87 11.45 10.55
N GLU A 183 -2.82 10.68 10.26
CA GLU A 183 -2.66 9.32 10.77
C GLU A 183 -2.68 9.27 12.30
N ALA A 184 -1.95 10.19 12.95
CA ALA A 184 -1.93 10.29 14.41
C ALA A 184 -3.30 10.69 14.99
N GLU A 185 -4.04 11.58 14.32
CA GLU A 185 -5.40 11.95 14.71
C GLU A 185 -6.36 10.76 14.57
N VAL A 186 -6.32 10.02 13.45
CA VAL A 186 -7.11 8.81 13.25
C VAL A 186 -6.79 7.76 14.32
N ASP A 187 -5.52 7.55 14.63
CA ASP A 187 -5.10 6.57 15.64
C ASP A 187 -5.57 6.94 17.06
N ASP A 188 -5.61 8.23 17.40
CA ASP A 188 -6.08 8.73 18.71
C ASP A 188 -7.60 8.70 18.83
N THR A 189 -8.32 8.95 17.73
CA THR A 189 -9.78 9.14 17.74
C THR A 189 -10.59 7.91 17.37
N ARG A 190 -9.98 6.90 16.73
CA ARG A 190 -10.70 5.70 16.28
C ARG A 190 -11.36 4.92 17.43
N CYS A 191 -12.61 4.52 17.23
CA CYS A 191 -13.45 3.84 18.22
C CYS A 191 -13.81 2.40 17.85
N ASP A 192 -13.11 1.82 16.88
CA ASP A 192 -13.49 0.62 16.12
C ASP A 192 -12.65 -0.63 16.42
N ARG A 193 -11.56 -0.51 17.19
CA ARG A 193 -10.62 -1.62 17.44
C ARG A 193 -11.25 -2.89 18.02
N SER A 194 -12.42 -2.76 18.64
CA SER A 194 -13.16 -3.90 19.21
C SER A 194 -13.94 -4.74 18.20
N PHE A 195 -14.11 -4.27 16.96
CA PHE A 195 -14.89 -4.99 15.94
C PHE A 195 -14.14 -6.18 15.33
N ASN A 196 -12.81 -6.19 15.40
CA ASN A 196 -11.97 -7.28 14.93
C ASN A 196 -11.16 -7.88 16.08
N VAL A 197 -10.87 -9.18 16.00
CA VAL A 197 -10.09 -9.90 17.02
C VAL A 197 -8.61 -9.49 17.03
N PRO A 198 -7.89 -9.68 18.16
CA PRO A 198 -6.47 -9.35 18.24
C PRO A 198 -5.59 -9.98 17.15
N ALA A 199 -5.94 -11.18 16.66
CA ALA A 199 -5.20 -11.84 15.59
C ALA A 199 -5.25 -11.06 14.27
N TYR A 200 -6.41 -10.47 13.94
CA TYR A 200 -6.57 -9.63 12.76
C TYR A 200 -5.63 -8.42 12.81
N TRP A 201 -5.61 -7.68 13.92
CA TRP A 201 -4.77 -6.50 14.06
C TRP A 201 -3.28 -6.83 14.00
N GLN A 202 -2.86 -7.96 14.57
CA GLN A 202 -1.47 -8.42 14.53
C GLN A 202 -1.02 -8.78 13.11
N GLU A 203 -1.84 -9.51 12.36
CA GLU A 203 -1.49 -9.85 10.97
C GLU A 203 -1.57 -8.64 10.05
N ALA A 204 -2.56 -7.76 10.23
CA ALA A 204 -2.68 -6.53 9.45
C ALA A 204 -1.46 -5.63 9.65
N ASP A 205 -1.03 -5.43 10.90
CA ASP A 205 0.19 -4.68 11.24
C ASP A 205 1.44 -5.32 10.64
N ARG A 206 1.61 -6.65 10.78
CA ARG A 206 2.74 -7.39 10.22
C ARG A 206 2.82 -7.29 8.70
N LEU A 207 1.68 -7.28 8.02
CA LEU A 207 1.59 -7.27 6.56
C LEU A 207 1.51 -5.86 5.98
N GLY A 208 1.52 -4.81 6.82
CA GLY A 208 1.34 -3.43 6.37
C GLY A 208 -0.01 -3.18 5.70
N VAL A 209 -1.06 -3.93 6.08
CA VAL A 209 -2.41 -3.71 5.57
C VAL A 209 -2.94 -2.38 6.11
N ASP A 210 -3.44 -1.53 5.22
CA ASP A 210 -4.02 -0.25 5.62
C ASP A 210 -5.30 -0.45 6.43
N THR A 211 -5.22 -0.09 7.71
CA THR A 211 -6.33 -0.13 8.66
C THR A 211 -6.78 1.27 9.13
N ARG A 212 -6.29 2.32 8.47
CA ARG A 212 -6.68 3.72 8.68
C ARG A 212 -7.60 4.20 7.57
N PHE A 213 -7.23 3.97 6.31
CA PHE A 213 -7.91 4.55 5.15
C PHE A 213 -8.41 3.50 4.14
N GLY A 214 -8.33 2.22 4.48
CA GLY A 214 -8.87 1.13 3.65
C GLY A 214 -8.20 0.96 2.29
N GLY A 215 -6.94 1.40 2.13
CA GLY A 215 -6.15 1.30 0.91
C GLY A 215 -6.33 2.47 -0.06
N ILE A 216 -7.11 3.48 0.31
CA ILE A 216 -7.27 4.72 -0.45
C ILE A 216 -6.72 5.85 0.41
N PRO A 217 -5.50 6.36 0.14
CA PRO A 217 -4.96 7.45 0.93
C PRO A 217 -5.87 8.68 0.84
N PRO A 218 -5.96 9.48 1.92
CA PRO A 218 -6.79 10.67 1.94
C PRO A 218 -6.28 11.67 0.89
N VAL A 219 -7.21 12.20 0.09
CA VAL A 219 -6.94 13.23 -0.92
C VAL A 219 -6.54 14.52 -0.19
N THR A 220 -5.25 14.90 -0.27
CA THR A 220 -4.80 16.25 0.07
C THR A 220 -5.25 17.22 -1.05
N ASP A 221 -5.41 18.50 -0.74
CA ASP A 221 -6.25 19.48 -1.47
C ASP A 221 -5.92 19.72 -2.97
N ASP A 222 -4.97 19.01 -3.59
CA ASP A 222 -4.59 19.14 -5.01
C ASP A 222 -4.85 17.90 -5.90
N GLU A 223 -5.25 16.74 -5.37
CA GLU A 223 -5.50 15.52 -6.19
C GLU A 223 -6.93 15.42 -6.77
N ALA A 224 -7.72 16.49 -6.77
CA ALA A 224 -9.06 16.47 -7.40
C ALA A 224 -9.03 16.43 -8.95
N ALA A 225 -7.85 16.33 -9.59
CA ALA A 225 -7.72 16.42 -11.05
C ALA A 225 -6.62 15.55 -11.70
N SER A 226 -6.45 14.28 -11.31
CA SER A 226 -5.77 13.31 -12.18
C SER A 226 -6.20 11.87 -11.90
N GLY A 227 -7.13 11.37 -12.73
CA GLY A 227 -7.29 9.93 -12.92
C GLY A 227 -6.06 9.35 -13.61
N GLY A 228 -5.01 9.09 -12.84
CA GLY A 228 -3.82 8.36 -13.25
C GLY A 228 -3.58 7.25 -12.25
N HIS A 229 -3.95 6.02 -12.60
CA HIS A 229 -3.52 4.85 -11.85
C HIS A 229 -2.01 4.74 -12.03
N ASP A 230 -1.24 5.00 -10.96
CA ASP A 230 0.20 4.75 -10.97
C ASP A 230 0.48 3.37 -10.39
N HIS A 231 1.39 2.66 -11.06
CA HIS A 231 1.89 1.36 -10.61
C HIS A 231 3.21 1.59 -9.89
N GLY A 232 3.22 1.36 -8.58
CA GLY A 232 4.45 1.15 -7.82
C GLY A 232 4.93 2.36 -7.02
N GLY A 233 4.16 2.75 -6.02
CA GLY A 233 4.74 3.31 -4.80
C GLY A 233 5.16 2.14 -3.91
N SER A 234 6.46 1.85 -3.87
CA SER A 234 6.98 1.03 -2.76
C SER A 234 6.77 1.82 -1.48
N SER A 235 5.75 1.47 -0.71
CA SER A 235 5.73 1.80 0.71
C SER A 235 7.08 1.39 1.27
N GLU A 236 7.84 2.35 1.80
CA GLU A 236 9.08 2.04 2.49
C GLU A 236 8.75 0.96 3.51
N ALA A 237 9.35 -0.22 3.31
CA ALA A 237 9.26 -1.30 4.26
C ALA A 237 9.73 -0.77 5.61
N THR A 238 8.78 -0.52 6.51
CA THR A 238 9.06 -0.26 7.91
C THR A 238 9.75 -1.52 8.43
N THR A 239 11.07 -1.46 8.49
CA THR A 239 11.94 -2.55 8.91
C THR A 239 11.73 -2.81 10.40
N ALA A 240 10.75 -3.66 10.72
CA ALA A 240 10.62 -4.21 12.07
C ALA A 240 9.84 -5.54 12.13
N THR A 241 10.05 -6.49 11.22
CA THR A 241 9.82 -7.90 11.61
C THR A 241 10.96 -8.30 12.57
N THR A 242 10.70 -8.25 13.88
CA THR A 242 11.67 -8.69 14.90
C THR A 242 11.88 -10.20 14.93
N GLU A 243 11.07 -10.96 14.20
CA GLU A 243 11.18 -12.42 14.16
C GLU A 243 12.15 -12.88 13.05
N PRO A 244 13.14 -13.73 13.37
CA PRO A 244 14.05 -14.30 12.38
C PRO A 244 13.29 -15.12 11.33
N ASP A 245 13.72 -15.03 10.08
CA ASP A 245 13.26 -15.96 9.03
C ASP A 245 13.67 -17.40 9.40
N PRO A 246 12.72 -18.34 9.62
CA PRO A 246 12.98 -19.72 10.04
C PRO A 246 13.83 -20.47 9.01
N TYR A 247 13.82 -20.04 7.75
CA TYR A 247 14.55 -20.67 6.66
C TYR A 247 15.75 -19.86 6.18
N GLU A 248 16.06 -18.71 6.78
CA GLU A 248 17.22 -17.87 6.45
C GLU A 248 17.35 -17.59 4.92
N GLY A 249 16.22 -17.32 4.26
CA GLY A 249 16.11 -17.01 2.83
C GLY A 249 16.19 -18.23 1.91
N ARG A 250 16.24 -19.45 2.46
CA ARG A 250 16.33 -20.69 1.66
C ARG A 250 14.98 -21.21 1.18
N GLY A 251 13.89 -20.77 1.80
CA GLY A 251 12.54 -21.29 1.59
C GLY A 251 12.38 -22.76 2.03
N SER A 252 11.20 -23.31 1.76
CA SER A 252 10.82 -24.69 2.08
C SER A 252 9.82 -25.22 1.03
N PRO A 253 9.70 -26.56 0.87
CA PRO A 253 8.65 -27.13 0.03
C PRO A 253 7.22 -26.80 0.50
N GLY A 254 7.02 -26.56 1.80
CA GLY A 254 5.71 -26.16 2.33
C GLY A 254 5.37 -24.72 1.96
N LEU A 255 6.33 -23.80 2.11
CA LEU A 255 6.22 -22.43 1.61
C LEU A 255 5.92 -22.40 0.10
N ASP A 256 6.60 -23.22 -0.71
CA ASP A 256 6.33 -23.29 -2.16
C ASP A 256 4.87 -23.65 -2.47
N VAL A 257 4.26 -24.55 -1.67
CA VAL A 257 2.84 -24.90 -1.78
C VAL A 257 1.97 -23.70 -1.44
N LEU A 258 2.23 -23.01 -0.33
CA LEU A 258 1.47 -21.83 0.09
C LEU A 258 1.53 -20.69 -0.92
N VAL A 259 2.73 -20.39 -1.43
CA VAL A 259 2.95 -19.38 -2.49
C VAL A 259 2.16 -19.73 -3.74
N SER A 260 2.22 -21.00 -4.18
CA SER A 260 1.49 -21.46 -5.36
C SER A 260 -0.03 -21.38 -5.18
N SER A 261 -0.56 -21.77 -4.02
CA SER A 261 -1.99 -21.69 -3.75
C SER A 261 -2.47 -20.25 -3.61
N THR A 262 -1.63 -19.36 -3.07
CA THR A 262 -1.97 -17.94 -2.91
C THR A 262 -2.21 -17.30 -4.27
N GLY A 263 -1.31 -17.52 -5.24
CA GLY A 263 -1.46 -16.96 -6.59
C GLY A 263 -2.67 -17.48 -7.39
N LEU A 264 -3.35 -18.52 -6.90
CA LEU A 264 -4.58 -19.05 -7.50
C LEU A 264 -5.84 -18.64 -6.73
N ALA A 265 -5.72 -18.18 -5.48
CA ALA A 265 -6.85 -17.96 -4.58
C ALA A 265 -7.88 -16.95 -5.14
N ALA A 266 -7.42 -15.86 -5.78
CA ALA A 266 -8.31 -14.90 -6.44
C ALA A 266 -9.06 -15.46 -7.67
N THR A 267 -8.72 -16.65 -8.19
CA THR A 267 -9.31 -17.14 -9.45
C THR A 267 -10.67 -17.81 -9.26
N SER A 268 -10.96 -18.34 -8.07
CA SER A 268 -12.22 -19.00 -7.74
C SER A 268 -12.33 -19.32 -6.24
N GLU A 269 -13.57 -19.50 -5.79
CA GLU A 269 -13.87 -20.08 -4.47
C GLU A 269 -13.18 -21.43 -4.21
N GLY A 270 -13.05 -22.26 -5.24
CA GLY A 270 -12.38 -23.56 -5.11
C GLY A 270 -10.89 -23.44 -4.82
N GLU A 271 -10.20 -22.50 -5.48
CA GLU A 271 -8.78 -22.25 -5.24
C GLU A 271 -8.55 -21.46 -3.94
N ALA A 272 -9.45 -20.54 -3.58
CA ALA A 272 -9.48 -19.92 -2.26
C ALA A 272 -9.59 -20.98 -1.15
N ALA A 273 -10.53 -21.91 -1.28
CA ALA A 273 -10.67 -23.03 -0.34
C ALA A 273 -9.43 -23.91 -0.29
N ASN A 274 -8.78 -24.16 -1.42
CA ASN A 274 -7.52 -24.90 -1.48
C ASN A 274 -6.42 -24.17 -0.68
N LEU A 275 -6.29 -22.85 -0.78
CA LEU A 275 -5.37 -22.08 0.06
C LEU A 275 -5.63 -22.31 1.55
N ILE A 276 -6.89 -22.22 2.01
CA ILE A 276 -7.26 -22.47 3.42
C ILE A 276 -6.84 -23.88 3.86
N ILE A 277 -7.07 -24.89 3.02
CA ILE A 277 -6.64 -26.27 3.28
C ILE A 277 -5.11 -26.35 3.43
N GLN A 278 -4.34 -25.64 2.61
CA GLN A 278 -2.88 -25.64 2.73
C GLN A 278 -2.40 -24.87 3.97
N LEU A 279 -3.00 -23.72 4.29
CA LEU A 279 -2.69 -22.94 5.49
C LEU A 279 -2.96 -23.74 6.78
N ALA A 280 -4.01 -24.56 6.80
CA ALA A 280 -4.31 -25.44 7.92
C ALA A 280 -3.29 -26.59 8.08
N LYS A 281 -2.69 -27.05 6.98
CA LYS A 281 -1.65 -28.10 7.00
C LYS A 281 -0.26 -27.58 7.28
N ALA A 282 0.00 -26.30 7.03
CA ALA A 282 1.29 -25.67 7.25
C ALA A 282 1.64 -25.72 8.75
N ASP A 283 2.90 -26.05 9.03
CA ASP A 283 3.45 -25.80 10.36
C ASP A 283 3.70 -24.30 10.57
N ASP A 284 4.04 -23.92 11.79
CA ASP A 284 4.18 -22.50 12.13
C ASP A 284 5.37 -21.86 11.39
N ASP A 285 6.45 -22.60 11.11
CA ASP A 285 7.59 -22.08 10.35
C ASP A 285 7.21 -21.78 8.88
N ASP A 286 6.47 -22.67 8.23
CA ASP A 286 5.96 -22.49 6.86
C ASP A 286 4.96 -21.32 6.79
N TYR A 287 4.05 -21.23 7.78
CA TYR A 287 3.07 -20.14 7.87
C TYR A 287 3.74 -18.78 8.08
N ASP A 288 4.72 -18.72 8.98
CA ASP A 288 5.48 -17.51 9.26
C ASP A 288 6.32 -17.05 8.06
N ALA A 289 6.90 -18.00 7.33
CA ALA A 289 7.59 -17.72 6.08
C ALA A 289 6.63 -17.23 4.98
N TRP A 290 5.39 -17.73 4.95
CA TRP A 290 4.36 -17.25 4.04
C TRP A 290 3.92 -15.81 4.33
N LEU A 291 3.71 -15.45 5.60
CA LEU A 291 3.43 -14.06 5.98
C LEU A 291 4.56 -13.10 5.54
N ARG A 292 5.82 -13.50 5.76
CA ARG A 292 6.98 -12.73 5.26
C ARG A 292 7.02 -12.63 3.74
N TRP A 293 6.67 -13.71 3.04
CA TRP A 293 6.60 -13.69 1.60
C TRP A 293 5.53 -12.72 1.11
N LEU A 294 4.32 -12.74 1.68
CA LEU A 294 3.23 -11.81 1.37
C LEU A 294 3.64 -10.35 1.53
N GLU A 295 4.28 -10.02 2.66
CA GLU A 295 4.82 -8.70 2.95
C GLU A 295 5.82 -8.26 1.86
N SER A 296 6.76 -9.14 1.50
CA SER A 296 7.82 -8.81 0.53
C SER A 296 7.38 -8.80 -0.93
N SER A 297 6.32 -9.55 -1.27
CA SER A 297 5.87 -9.73 -2.66
C SER A 297 4.84 -8.69 -3.08
N GLY A 298 4.16 -8.04 -2.12
CA GLY A 298 3.00 -7.18 -2.37
C GLY A 298 1.78 -7.96 -2.87
N SER A 299 1.74 -9.29 -2.70
CA SER A 299 0.65 -10.13 -3.23
C SER A 299 -0.72 -9.76 -2.68
N LEU A 300 -0.81 -9.27 -1.44
CA LEU A 300 -2.07 -8.82 -0.84
C LEU A 300 -2.67 -7.60 -1.55
N ALA A 301 -1.85 -6.69 -2.08
CA ALA A 301 -2.36 -5.51 -2.80
C ALA A 301 -3.18 -5.89 -4.05
N HIS A 302 -2.83 -7.01 -4.71
CA HIS A 302 -3.60 -7.55 -5.82
C HIS A 302 -4.90 -8.24 -5.39
N GLU A 303 -4.93 -8.83 -4.18
CA GLU A 303 -6.08 -9.53 -3.61
C GLU A 303 -7.13 -8.57 -3.01
N HIS A 304 -6.71 -7.36 -2.64
CA HIS A 304 -7.57 -6.31 -2.05
C HIS A 304 -7.99 -5.20 -3.04
N SER A 305 -7.57 -5.28 -4.31
CA SER A 305 -7.94 -4.28 -5.33
C SER A 305 -9.46 -4.20 -5.51
N SER A 306 -10.03 -3.04 -5.20
CA SER A 306 -11.44 -2.68 -5.47
C SER A 306 -11.66 -2.27 -6.94
N THR A 307 -10.58 -2.06 -7.70
CA THR A 307 -10.62 -1.70 -9.12
C THR A 307 -10.74 -2.94 -9.99
N PHE A 308 -11.91 -3.07 -10.63
CA PHE A 308 -12.10 -3.93 -11.79
C PHE A 308 -11.19 -3.45 -12.92
N THR A 309 -10.29 -4.33 -13.37
CA THR A 309 -9.84 -4.28 -14.75
C THR A 309 -10.57 -5.38 -15.51
N GLU A 310 -11.00 -5.14 -16.74
CA GLU A 310 -11.68 -6.16 -17.57
C GLU A 310 -10.88 -7.48 -17.71
N GLU A 311 -9.61 -7.52 -17.30
CA GLU A 311 -8.73 -8.70 -17.29
C GLU A 311 -8.86 -9.59 -16.03
N ASP A 312 -9.37 -9.11 -14.88
CA ASP A 312 -9.41 -9.91 -13.64
C ASP A 312 -10.63 -10.84 -13.54
N GLY A 313 -11.79 -10.47 -14.10
CA GLY A 313 -12.94 -11.32 -14.43
C GLY A 313 -13.58 -12.13 -13.29
N SER A 314 -13.03 -12.12 -12.08
CA SER A 314 -13.35 -13.08 -11.04
C SER A 314 -14.28 -12.47 -9.99
N GLY A 315 -14.05 -11.22 -9.56
CA GLY A 315 -14.83 -10.63 -8.47
C GLY A 315 -14.69 -11.37 -7.12
N HIS A 316 -13.68 -12.23 -6.94
CA HIS A 316 -13.38 -13.00 -5.72
C HIS A 316 -12.31 -12.30 -4.87
N GLY A 317 -12.39 -10.98 -4.69
CA GLY A 317 -11.43 -10.26 -3.83
C GLY A 317 -11.61 -10.64 -2.36
N GLY A 318 -10.53 -10.67 -1.60
CA GLY A 318 -10.57 -10.82 -0.14
C GLY A 318 -10.59 -12.23 0.44
N HIS A 319 -10.10 -13.23 -0.30
CA HIS A 319 -9.89 -14.60 0.21
C HIS A 319 -8.46 -14.90 0.67
N VAL A 320 -7.62 -13.87 0.78
CA VAL A 320 -6.24 -13.99 1.25
C VAL A 320 -5.99 -12.91 2.30
N GLY A 321 -5.64 -13.35 3.51
CA GLY A 321 -5.13 -12.46 4.56
C GLY A 321 -6.15 -11.48 5.16
N PRO A 322 -5.72 -10.69 6.15
CA PRO A 322 -6.55 -9.65 6.77
C PRO A 322 -6.97 -8.59 5.74
N GLN A 323 -8.26 -8.26 5.72
CA GLN A 323 -8.80 -7.28 4.79
C GLN A 323 -8.49 -5.83 5.24
N PRO A 324 -8.32 -4.89 4.30
CA PRO A 324 -8.21 -3.47 4.62
C PRO A 324 -9.40 -2.98 5.43
N TRP A 325 -9.15 -1.94 6.22
CA TRP A 325 -10.15 -1.36 7.11
C TRP A 325 -10.06 0.16 7.10
N VAL A 326 -11.20 0.82 6.91
CA VAL A 326 -11.36 2.26 7.09
C VAL A 326 -11.66 2.50 8.56
N ALA A 327 -10.80 3.26 9.24
CA ALA A 327 -10.97 3.52 10.66
C ALA A 327 -12.24 4.35 10.92
N LEU A 328 -13.10 3.90 11.83
CA LEU A 328 -14.24 4.72 12.28
C LEU A 328 -13.77 5.63 13.42
N THR A 329 -13.90 6.94 13.21
CA THR A 329 -13.53 7.99 14.18
C THR A 329 -14.75 8.77 14.71
N ASP A 330 -15.92 8.64 14.08
CA ASP A 330 -17.18 9.17 14.61
C ASP A 330 -17.78 8.20 15.65
N PRO A 331 -17.91 8.60 16.93
CA PRO A 331 -18.51 7.75 17.95
C PRO A 331 -19.93 7.29 17.62
N ALA A 332 -20.72 8.11 16.90
CA ALA A 332 -22.09 7.74 16.53
C ALA A 332 -22.11 6.60 15.49
N GLU A 333 -21.15 6.60 14.55
CA GLU A 333 -21.00 5.51 13.59
C GLU A 333 -20.50 4.23 14.27
N CYS A 334 -19.57 4.33 15.21
CA CYS A 334 -19.13 3.20 16.03
C CYS A 334 -20.28 2.59 16.85
N ASP A 335 -21.06 3.42 17.55
CA ASP A 335 -22.20 2.95 18.34
C ASP A 335 -23.26 2.25 17.45
N GLN A 336 -23.49 2.81 16.25
CA GLN A 336 -24.42 2.24 15.28
C GLN A 336 -23.90 0.90 14.72
N LEU A 337 -22.65 0.82 14.28
CA LEU A 337 -22.05 -0.43 13.79
C LEU A 337 -22.03 -1.51 14.88
N ALA A 338 -21.72 -1.14 16.13
CA ALA A 338 -21.78 -2.06 17.26
C ALA A 338 -23.18 -2.64 17.45
N ALA A 339 -24.22 -1.81 17.36
CA ALA A 339 -25.62 -2.24 17.45
C ALA A 339 -26.04 -3.14 16.28
N GLU A 340 -25.57 -2.85 15.06
CA GLU A 340 -25.83 -3.66 13.88
C GLU A 340 -25.14 -5.03 13.94
N LEU A 341 -23.89 -5.09 14.39
CA LEU A 341 -23.17 -6.35 14.59
C LEU A 341 -23.81 -7.22 15.68
N GLU A 342 -24.32 -6.60 16.76
CA GLU A 342 -25.10 -7.32 17.77
C GLU A 342 -26.43 -7.83 17.20
N LEU A 343 -27.15 -7.02 16.43
CA LEU A 343 -28.39 -7.45 15.77
C LEU A 343 -28.14 -8.59 14.77
N ALA A 344 -27.04 -8.53 14.02
CA ALA A 344 -26.60 -9.60 13.13
C ALA A 344 -26.29 -10.89 13.93
N ARG A 345 -25.60 -10.77 15.07
CA ARG A 345 -25.33 -11.90 15.98
C ARG A 345 -26.61 -12.51 16.52
N GLU A 346 -27.51 -11.71 17.07
CA GLU A 346 -28.82 -12.18 17.54
C GLU A 346 -29.60 -12.88 16.41
N THR A 347 -29.48 -12.37 15.18
CA THR A 347 -30.10 -12.95 13.99
C THR A 347 -29.53 -14.31 13.62
N ALA A 348 -28.21 -14.46 13.62
CA ALA A 348 -27.56 -15.76 13.41
C ALA A 348 -27.99 -16.78 14.48
N LEU A 349 -27.97 -16.37 15.75
CA LEU A 349 -28.30 -17.24 16.88
C LEU A 349 -29.78 -17.63 16.98
N ARG A 350 -30.68 -17.00 16.21
CA ARG A 350 -32.08 -17.45 16.04
C ARG A 350 -32.18 -18.78 15.27
N TYR A 351 -31.16 -19.14 14.49
CA TYR A 351 -31.11 -20.36 13.68
C TYR A 351 -29.82 -21.12 14.00
N PRO A 352 -29.71 -21.72 15.20
CA PRO A 352 -28.44 -22.28 15.66
C PRO A 352 -28.00 -23.50 14.86
N THR A 353 -28.92 -24.21 14.20
CA THR A 353 -28.61 -25.36 13.36
C THR A 353 -29.18 -25.26 11.94
N VAL A 354 -28.60 -26.01 11.01
CA VAL A 354 -29.13 -26.18 9.64
C VAL A 354 -30.63 -26.52 9.65
N ALA A 355 -31.05 -27.43 10.53
CA ALA A 355 -32.46 -27.82 10.63
C ALA A 355 -33.38 -26.64 10.99
N ASP A 356 -32.91 -25.72 11.83
CA ASP A 356 -33.66 -24.50 12.19
C ASP A 356 -33.78 -23.53 11.01
N ALA A 357 -32.70 -23.35 10.23
CA ALA A 357 -32.74 -22.58 8.98
C ALA A 357 -33.72 -23.19 7.96
N GLU A 358 -33.65 -24.50 7.74
CA GLU A 358 -34.56 -25.19 6.82
C GLU A 358 -36.03 -25.08 7.25
N ALA A 359 -36.30 -25.21 8.56
CA ALA A 359 -37.63 -24.99 9.12
C ALA A 359 -38.14 -23.55 8.90
N ALA A 360 -37.23 -22.57 8.87
CA ALA A 360 -37.52 -21.17 8.58
C ALA A 360 -37.60 -20.84 7.07
N GLY A 361 -37.42 -21.83 6.20
CA GLY A 361 -37.56 -21.71 4.75
C GLY A 361 -36.28 -21.35 4.00
N TYR A 362 -35.12 -21.38 4.67
CA TYR A 362 -33.83 -21.37 3.99
C TYR A 362 -33.57 -22.73 3.33
N ARG A 363 -32.73 -22.76 2.29
CA ARG A 363 -32.41 -23.97 1.53
C ARG A 363 -30.92 -24.01 1.23
N LEU A 364 -30.32 -25.20 1.29
CA LEU A 364 -28.94 -25.39 0.88
C LEU A 364 -28.71 -24.82 -0.52
N THR A 365 -27.70 -23.95 -0.66
CA THR A 365 -27.21 -23.47 -1.94
C THR A 365 -25.74 -23.81 -2.16
N THR A 366 -24.92 -23.82 -1.11
CA THR A 366 -23.52 -24.26 -1.21
C THR A 366 -23.25 -25.23 -0.06
N THR A 367 -22.70 -26.42 -0.36
CA THR A 367 -22.20 -27.32 0.69
C THR A 367 -21.00 -26.68 1.40
N TYR A 368 -20.54 -27.29 2.49
CA TYR A 368 -19.34 -26.82 3.16
C TYR A 368 -18.15 -26.72 2.21
N VAL A 369 -17.56 -25.54 2.14
CA VAL A 369 -16.34 -25.23 1.41
C VAL A 369 -15.38 -24.57 2.41
N PRO A 370 -14.14 -25.07 2.57
CA PRO A 370 -13.17 -24.45 3.46
C PRO A 370 -12.98 -22.96 3.16
N GLY A 371 -12.91 -22.14 4.19
CA GLY A 371 -12.88 -20.68 4.09
C GLY A 371 -14.25 -20.01 4.01
N ILE A 372 -15.26 -20.71 3.48
CA ILE A 372 -16.49 -20.11 2.94
C ILE A 372 -17.74 -20.53 3.73
N ALA A 373 -17.75 -21.73 4.30
CA ALA A 373 -18.88 -22.36 5.01
C ALA A 373 -19.95 -22.94 4.08
N ALA A 374 -20.88 -23.70 4.66
CA ALA A 374 -22.11 -24.10 3.97
C ALA A 374 -23.09 -22.94 3.96
N HIS A 375 -23.70 -22.67 2.80
CA HIS A 375 -24.64 -21.57 2.60
C HIS A 375 -26.07 -22.06 2.49
N TYR A 376 -26.95 -21.49 3.30
CA TYR A 376 -28.38 -21.71 3.24
C TYR A 376 -29.08 -20.41 2.86
N ILE A 377 -29.69 -20.38 1.67
CA ILE A 377 -30.29 -19.19 1.06
C ILE A 377 -31.81 -19.18 1.21
N LYS A 378 -32.39 -17.99 1.41
CA LYS A 378 -33.84 -17.77 1.39
C LYS A 378 -34.24 -16.89 0.23
N GLY A 379 -34.63 -17.53 -0.87
CA GLY A 379 -34.95 -16.84 -2.13
C GLY A 379 -36.06 -15.78 -2.04
N SER A 380 -36.91 -15.79 -1.02
CA SER A 380 -37.91 -14.74 -0.81
C SER A 380 -37.36 -13.42 -0.26
N LEU A 381 -36.10 -13.41 0.19
CA LEU A 381 -35.39 -12.23 0.68
C LEU A 381 -34.48 -11.60 -0.38
N ILE A 382 -34.12 -12.35 -1.43
CA ILE A 382 -33.23 -11.86 -2.49
C ILE A 382 -33.91 -10.71 -3.24
N ASP A 383 -33.54 -9.49 -2.88
CA ASP A 383 -33.95 -8.26 -3.55
C ASP A 383 -32.82 -7.22 -3.54
N GLY A 384 -33.13 -5.93 -3.65
CA GLY A 384 -32.13 -4.85 -3.70
C GLY A 384 -31.98 -4.08 -2.40
N THR A 385 -32.46 -4.60 -1.27
CA THR A 385 -32.57 -3.93 0.02
C THR A 385 -31.69 -4.61 1.05
N PHE A 386 -30.81 -3.87 1.69
CA PHE A 386 -30.04 -4.39 2.81
C PHE A 386 -30.86 -4.32 4.11
N GLU A 387 -30.98 -5.44 4.82
CA GLU A 387 -31.66 -5.53 6.11
C GLU A 387 -30.84 -6.45 7.05
N VAL A 388 -30.19 -5.87 8.08
CA VAL A 388 -29.30 -6.58 9.03
C VAL A 388 -29.96 -7.81 9.67
N ASP A 389 -31.25 -7.73 10.01
CA ASP A 389 -31.97 -8.79 10.71
C ASP A 389 -32.71 -9.77 9.78
N ARG A 390 -32.54 -9.59 8.46
CA ARG A 390 -33.14 -10.41 7.41
C ARG A 390 -32.11 -10.81 6.33
N PRO A 391 -31.01 -11.49 6.73
CA PRO A 391 -29.99 -11.93 5.79
C PRO A 391 -30.56 -12.93 4.78
N GLU A 392 -30.18 -12.79 3.52
CA GLU A 392 -30.54 -13.73 2.46
C GLU A 392 -29.91 -15.11 2.69
N MET A 393 -28.77 -15.17 3.39
CA MET A 393 -28.02 -16.40 3.65
C MET A 393 -27.58 -16.55 5.11
N ILE A 394 -27.64 -17.78 5.61
CA ILE A 394 -27.08 -18.17 6.91
C ILE A 394 -25.98 -19.20 6.65
N LEU A 395 -24.87 -19.07 7.37
CA LEU A 395 -23.65 -19.84 7.17
C LEU A 395 -23.46 -20.88 8.27
N TYR A 396 -23.05 -22.10 7.92
CA TYR A 396 -22.89 -23.22 8.84
C TYR A 396 -21.55 -23.93 8.69
N ASP A 397 -21.06 -24.51 9.79
CA ASP A 397 -19.83 -25.32 9.85
C ASP A 397 -19.90 -26.64 9.07
N GLY A 398 -21.06 -26.98 8.52
CA GLY A 398 -21.31 -28.20 7.77
C GLY A 398 -22.66 -28.18 7.06
N SER A 399 -23.02 -29.30 6.44
CA SER A 399 -24.30 -29.46 5.73
C SER A 399 -25.23 -30.48 6.36
N ASP A 400 -24.87 -31.02 7.53
CA ASP A 400 -25.72 -31.94 8.27
C ASP A 400 -26.79 -31.15 9.04
N PRO A 401 -27.96 -31.76 9.36
CA PRO A 401 -29.05 -31.06 10.03
C PRO A 401 -28.67 -30.39 11.37
N ASP A 402 -27.69 -30.97 12.08
CA ASP A 402 -27.21 -30.48 13.37
C ASP A 402 -25.96 -29.58 13.25
N SER A 403 -25.48 -29.27 12.03
CA SER A 403 -24.36 -28.35 11.80
C SER A 403 -24.68 -26.97 12.37
N ALA A 404 -23.72 -26.35 13.04
CA ALA A 404 -23.92 -25.13 13.82
C ALA A 404 -23.67 -23.86 12.99
N VAL A 405 -24.38 -22.79 13.34
CA VAL A 405 -24.22 -21.48 12.68
C VAL A 405 -22.83 -20.90 12.94
N VAL A 406 -22.21 -20.30 11.92
CA VAL A 406 -20.87 -19.68 12.01
C VAL A 406 -20.84 -18.22 11.53
N GLY A 407 -21.88 -17.77 10.83
CA GLY A 407 -21.95 -16.41 10.32
C GLY A 407 -23.20 -16.14 9.49
N LEU A 408 -23.26 -14.94 8.92
CA LEU A 408 -24.29 -14.51 7.99
C LEU A 408 -23.67 -14.08 6.66
N SER A 409 -24.47 -14.16 5.60
CA SER A 409 -24.14 -13.57 4.32
C SER A 409 -25.35 -12.80 3.78
N TYR A 410 -25.08 -11.61 3.24
CA TYR A 410 -26.08 -10.70 2.66
C TYR A 410 -25.91 -10.72 1.15
N TYR A 411 -27.01 -10.91 0.43
CA TYR A 411 -26.99 -11.10 -1.02
C TYR A 411 -27.95 -10.14 -1.72
N LEU A 412 -27.40 -9.08 -2.29
CA LEU A 412 -28.16 -7.98 -2.87
C LEU A 412 -28.12 -8.01 -4.39
N LEU A 413 -29.28 -7.82 -5.00
CA LEU A 413 -29.41 -7.56 -6.44
C LEU A 413 -29.19 -6.08 -6.73
N HIS A 414 -28.06 -5.75 -7.34
CA HIS A 414 -27.71 -4.38 -7.73
C HIS A 414 -27.33 -4.31 -9.22
N PRO A 415 -27.83 -3.32 -9.98
CA PRO A 415 -27.47 -3.15 -11.39
C PRO A 415 -26.13 -2.44 -11.59
N GLY A 416 -25.37 -2.86 -12.60
CA GLY A 416 -24.10 -2.24 -12.96
C GLY A 416 -22.92 -2.83 -12.20
N ASP A 417 -21.73 -2.24 -12.41
CA ASP A 417 -20.46 -2.81 -11.95
C ASP A 417 -19.92 -2.18 -10.66
N ASN A 418 -20.58 -1.14 -10.16
CA ASN A 418 -20.19 -0.51 -8.91
C ASN A 418 -20.77 -1.27 -7.70
N LYS A 419 -20.01 -1.33 -6.61
CA LYS A 419 -20.43 -1.89 -5.32
C LYS A 419 -21.75 -1.21 -4.87
N PRO A 420 -22.72 -1.96 -4.30
CA PRO A 420 -23.87 -1.38 -3.62
C PRO A 420 -23.41 -0.43 -2.50
N THR A 421 -24.09 0.70 -2.34
CA THR A 421 -23.83 1.65 -1.24
C THR A 421 -24.61 1.32 0.03
N GLN A 422 -25.41 0.25 0.03
CA GLN A 422 -26.16 -0.22 1.19
C GLN A 422 -25.35 -1.31 1.88
N GLY A 423 -25.35 -1.29 3.20
CA GLY A 423 -24.50 -2.15 4.00
C GLY A 423 -24.58 -1.84 5.49
N PHE A 424 -23.66 -2.42 6.24
CA PHE A 424 -23.39 -2.01 7.62
C PHE A 424 -22.87 -0.56 7.66
N THR A 425 -22.93 0.06 8.83
CA THR A 425 -22.40 1.42 9.03
C THR A 425 -20.89 1.45 8.82
N GLY A 426 -20.43 2.41 8.00
CA GLY A 426 -19.04 2.52 7.55
C GLY A 426 -18.80 1.82 6.21
N ASP A 427 -17.53 1.75 5.78
CA ASP A 427 -17.16 1.24 4.45
C ASP A 427 -16.57 -0.19 4.48
N ASN A 428 -16.59 -0.83 5.64
CA ASN A 428 -15.82 -2.06 5.90
C ASN A 428 -16.52 -3.37 5.51
N ASP A 429 -17.80 -3.34 5.13
CA ASP A 429 -18.52 -4.55 4.70
C ASP A 429 -18.23 -4.86 3.22
N HIS A 430 -17.11 -5.54 3.01
CA HIS A 430 -16.57 -5.85 1.70
C HIS A 430 -17.52 -6.76 0.91
N ALA A 431 -18.08 -6.22 -0.17
CA ALA A 431 -18.98 -6.96 -1.05
C ALA A 431 -18.24 -7.45 -2.30
N HIS A 432 -18.45 -8.70 -2.66
CA HIS A 432 -17.85 -9.38 -3.80
C HIS A 432 -18.93 -10.02 -4.68
N ARG A 433 -18.55 -10.60 -5.83
CA ARG A 433 -19.49 -11.20 -6.79
C ARG A 433 -18.97 -12.55 -7.26
N HIS A 434 -19.86 -13.52 -7.36
CA HIS A 434 -19.56 -14.78 -8.05
C HIS A 434 -20.21 -14.77 -9.44
N GLN A 435 -19.43 -14.47 -10.46
CA GLN A 435 -19.90 -14.44 -11.85
C GLN A 435 -19.73 -15.82 -12.46
N GLY A 436 -20.74 -16.34 -13.16
CA GLY A 436 -20.56 -17.62 -13.84
C GLY A 436 -20.65 -18.86 -12.92
N LEU A 437 -21.30 -18.82 -11.76
CA LEU A 437 -21.48 -20.05 -10.97
C LEU A 437 -22.32 -21.10 -11.70
N CYS A 438 -21.94 -22.36 -11.62
CA CYS A 438 -22.72 -23.49 -12.12
C CYS A 438 -23.68 -23.98 -11.04
N SER A 439 -24.99 -23.93 -11.31
CA SER A 439 -26.02 -24.36 -10.37
C SER A 439 -26.87 -25.50 -10.92
N ARG A 440 -27.32 -26.40 -10.04
CA ARG A 440 -28.28 -27.46 -10.33
C ARG A 440 -29.29 -27.54 -9.19
N ASP A 441 -30.57 -27.39 -9.51
CA ASP A 441 -31.67 -27.41 -8.54
C ASP A 441 -31.50 -26.43 -7.36
N GLY A 442 -30.87 -25.27 -7.61
CA GLY A 442 -30.60 -24.24 -6.60
C GLY A 442 -29.31 -24.44 -5.79
N VAL A 443 -28.58 -25.52 -6.04
CA VAL A 443 -27.29 -25.83 -5.40
C VAL A 443 -26.15 -25.54 -6.36
N ILE A 444 -25.11 -24.85 -5.89
CA ILE A 444 -23.87 -24.58 -6.61
C ILE A 444 -23.06 -25.89 -6.68
N ILE A 445 -22.76 -26.31 -7.90
CA ILE A 445 -22.01 -27.55 -8.20
C ILE A 445 -20.69 -27.28 -8.94
N GLY A 446 -20.39 -26.00 -9.20
CA GLY A 446 -19.16 -25.55 -9.84
C GLY A 446 -19.03 -24.04 -9.75
N ASP A 447 -17.79 -23.58 -9.67
CA ASP A 447 -17.42 -22.18 -9.54
C ASP A 447 -17.31 -21.46 -10.90
N THR A 448 -16.74 -20.26 -10.87
CA THR A 448 -16.46 -19.41 -12.03
C THR A 448 -15.58 -20.11 -13.08
N GLN A 449 -14.67 -20.98 -12.66
CA GLN A 449 -13.70 -21.68 -13.53
C GLN A 449 -14.29 -22.90 -14.22
N THR A 450 -15.36 -23.49 -13.67
CA THR A 450 -16.11 -24.57 -14.32
C THR A 450 -16.53 -24.12 -15.71
N THR A 451 -16.30 -24.87 -16.78
CA THR A 451 -16.74 -24.42 -18.12
C THR A 451 -18.26 -24.60 -18.32
N ALA A 452 -18.85 -23.94 -19.32
CA ALA A 452 -20.26 -24.17 -19.66
C ALA A 452 -20.53 -25.64 -20.05
N GLU A 453 -19.59 -26.25 -20.78
CA GLU A 453 -19.68 -27.64 -21.21
C GLU A 453 -19.63 -28.62 -20.02
N GLU A 454 -18.72 -28.38 -19.05
CA GLU A 454 -18.65 -29.16 -17.81
C GLU A 454 -19.90 -28.98 -16.95
N CYS A 455 -20.41 -27.75 -16.86
CA CYS A 455 -21.63 -27.43 -16.13
C CYS A 455 -22.85 -28.18 -16.72
N GLU A 456 -23.03 -28.13 -18.04
CA GLU A 456 -24.08 -28.86 -18.74
C GLU A 456 -23.92 -30.38 -18.61
N ALA A 457 -22.69 -30.89 -18.67
CA ALA A 457 -22.41 -32.31 -18.46
C ALA A 457 -22.75 -32.77 -17.03
N GLY A 458 -22.59 -31.88 -16.04
CA GLY A 458 -23.04 -32.07 -14.66
C GLY A 458 -24.56 -31.92 -14.46
N GLY A 459 -25.31 -31.57 -15.51
CA GLY A 459 -26.75 -31.29 -15.46
C GLY A 459 -27.08 -29.94 -14.82
N GLY A 460 -26.11 -29.03 -14.72
CA GLY A 460 -26.28 -27.68 -14.19
C GLY A 460 -26.51 -26.63 -15.28
N THR A 461 -26.61 -25.39 -14.85
CA THR A 461 -26.68 -24.21 -15.70
C THR A 461 -25.81 -23.11 -15.10
N LYS A 462 -25.00 -22.45 -15.94
CA LYS A 462 -24.23 -21.27 -15.56
C LYS A 462 -25.12 -20.06 -15.38
N SER A 463 -25.03 -19.43 -14.21
CA SER A 463 -25.64 -18.13 -13.93
C SER A 463 -24.72 -17.01 -14.40
N ASP A 464 -25.29 -15.92 -14.91
CA ASP A 464 -24.51 -14.71 -15.19
C ASP A 464 -23.92 -14.14 -13.88
N GLY A 465 -24.70 -14.09 -12.80
CA GLY A 465 -24.24 -13.69 -11.47
C GLY A 465 -23.81 -12.22 -11.32
N SER A 466 -23.62 -11.49 -12.42
CA SER A 466 -23.09 -10.11 -12.49
C SER A 466 -23.79 -9.08 -11.60
N ARG A 467 -25.06 -9.32 -11.25
CA ARG A 467 -25.90 -8.45 -10.44
C ARG A 467 -25.99 -8.81 -8.97
N GLY A 468 -25.49 -9.98 -8.58
CA GLY A 468 -25.59 -10.50 -7.23
C GLY A 468 -24.34 -10.18 -6.44
N TRP A 469 -24.46 -9.24 -5.51
CA TRP A 469 -23.38 -8.83 -4.62
C TRP A 469 -23.53 -9.51 -3.28
N MET A 470 -22.43 -10.06 -2.77
CA MET A 470 -22.39 -10.81 -1.54
C MET A 470 -21.42 -10.16 -0.55
N SER A 471 -21.84 -9.97 0.69
CA SER A 471 -20.96 -9.66 1.81
C SER A 471 -21.15 -10.66 2.94
N HIS A 472 -20.11 -10.89 3.74
CA HIS A 472 -20.10 -11.84 4.83
C HIS A 472 -19.97 -11.11 6.16
N ALA A 473 -20.56 -11.65 7.23
CA ALA A 473 -20.41 -11.14 8.58
C ALA A 473 -20.18 -12.29 9.58
N TRP A 474 -18.96 -12.38 10.10
CA TRP A 474 -18.50 -13.41 11.04
C TRP A 474 -18.78 -12.98 12.50
N VAL A 475 -20.07 -12.97 12.85
CA VAL A 475 -20.58 -12.37 14.10
C VAL A 475 -20.85 -13.39 15.22
N VAL A 476 -20.73 -14.69 14.92
CA VAL A 476 -21.01 -15.76 15.89
C VAL A 476 -19.84 -15.89 16.87
N PRO A 477 -20.09 -15.86 18.20
CA PRO A 477 -19.03 -15.98 19.20
C PRO A 477 -18.20 -17.26 19.04
N GLY A 478 -16.87 -17.10 19.05
CA GLY A 478 -15.92 -18.19 18.84
C GLY A 478 -15.66 -18.54 17.37
N CYS A 479 -16.33 -17.87 16.43
CA CYS A 479 -16.14 -17.97 14.98
C CYS A 479 -15.66 -16.64 14.36
N GLU A 480 -15.16 -15.71 15.17
CA GLU A 480 -14.66 -14.42 14.70
C GLU A 480 -13.49 -14.61 13.72
N SER A 481 -13.57 -14.02 12.53
CA SER A 481 -12.55 -14.24 11.51
C SER A 481 -11.23 -13.52 11.83
N PRO A 482 -10.09 -14.23 11.83
CA PRO A 482 -8.77 -13.60 11.90
C PRO A 482 -8.45 -12.70 10.70
N TRP A 483 -9.23 -12.78 9.61
CA TRP A 483 -9.07 -11.90 8.45
C TRP A 483 -10.00 -10.68 8.47
N GLY A 484 -10.79 -10.52 9.52
CA GLY A 484 -11.69 -9.39 9.75
C GLY A 484 -13.17 -9.81 9.74
N VAL A 485 -14.00 -9.12 10.51
CA VAL A 485 -15.43 -9.46 10.70
C VAL A 485 -16.22 -9.50 9.40
N PHE A 486 -15.77 -8.77 8.37
CA PHE A 486 -16.38 -8.71 7.04
C PHE A 486 -15.55 -9.39 5.94
N SER A 487 -14.57 -10.23 6.27
CA SER A 487 -13.74 -10.90 5.27
C SER A 487 -14.55 -11.86 4.39
N ALA A 488 -14.21 -11.99 3.10
CA ALA A 488 -14.93 -12.88 2.18
C ALA A 488 -14.74 -14.37 2.52
N ALA A 489 -13.61 -14.71 3.12
CA ALA A 489 -13.31 -16.02 3.68
C ALA A 489 -12.73 -15.88 5.10
N THR A 490 -12.69 -16.98 5.85
CA THR A 490 -12.00 -17.04 7.14
C THR A 490 -11.09 -18.28 7.23
N PRO A 491 -9.85 -18.14 7.75
CA PRO A 491 -8.92 -19.26 7.88
C PRO A 491 -9.37 -20.29 8.92
N LEU A 492 -10.34 -19.95 9.79
CA LEU A 492 -10.88 -20.88 10.77
C LEU A 492 -11.72 -22.00 10.15
N LEU A 493 -12.33 -21.76 8.99
CA LEU A 493 -13.17 -22.76 8.33
C LEU A 493 -12.29 -23.73 7.55
N ASP A 494 -11.42 -24.48 8.24
CA ASP A 494 -10.53 -25.46 7.63
C ASP A 494 -11.25 -26.77 7.26
N HIS A 495 -10.52 -27.72 6.68
CA HIS A 495 -11.07 -29.01 6.31
C HIS A 495 -11.52 -29.85 7.52
N GLU A 496 -10.77 -29.79 8.63
CA GLU A 496 -11.06 -30.60 9.82
C GLU A 496 -12.33 -30.12 10.51
N LEU A 497 -12.59 -28.82 10.54
CA LEU A 497 -13.84 -28.26 11.06
C LEU A 497 -15.06 -28.85 10.33
N GLY A 498 -15.06 -28.81 9.00
CA GLY A 498 -16.17 -29.36 8.20
C GLY A 498 -16.33 -30.87 8.39
N ALA A 499 -15.24 -31.59 8.60
CA ALA A 499 -15.25 -33.03 8.87
C ALA A 499 -15.74 -33.38 10.28
N ALA A 500 -15.50 -32.51 11.26
CA ALA A 500 -15.92 -32.63 12.65
C ALA A 500 -17.25 -31.92 12.96
N SER A 501 -17.91 -31.34 11.95
CA SER A 501 -19.23 -30.71 12.10
C SER A 501 -20.18 -31.64 12.85
N THR A 502 -20.98 -31.07 13.78
CA THR A 502 -21.87 -31.76 14.73
C THR A 502 -21.18 -32.48 15.90
N GLU A 503 -19.86 -32.52 15.93
CA GLU A 503 -19.05 -33.04 17.05
C GLU A 503 -18.44 -31.89 17.87
N ASP A 504 -17.76 -32.21 18.98
CA ASP A 504 -16.96 -31.27 19.80
C ASP A 504 -17.62 -29.95 20.26
N GLY A 505 -18.95 -29.95 20.42
CA GLY A 505 -19.72 -28.79 20.89
C GLY A 505 -20.27 -27.88 19.79
N GLY A 506 -20.00 -28.20 18.52
CA GLY A 506 -20.47 -27.47 17.33
C GLY A 506 -19.78 -26.11 17.14
N GLY A 507 -19.91 -25.57 15.93
CA GLY A 507 -19.34 -24.28 15.54
C GLY A 507 -17.82 -24.37 15.35
N CYS A 508 -17.14 -23.23 15.31
CA CYS A 508 -15.72 -23.19 14.93
C CYS A 508 -14.76 -23.80 15.96
N ALA A 509 -15.25 -24.41 17.05
CA ALA A 509 -14.43 -25.07 18.07
C ALA A 509 -13.62 -26.25 17.51
N GLY A 510 -14.14 -26.93 16.48
CA GLY A 510 -13.47 -28.04 15.79
C GLY A 510 -12.35 -27.64 14.82
N SER A 511 -12.11 -26.33 14.63
CA SER A 511 -11.04 -25.87 13.74
C SER A 511 -9.66 -26.22 14.30
N SER A 512 -8.82 -26.78 13.43
CA SER A 512 -7.44 -27.18 13.75
C SER A 512 -6.49 -25.99 13.95
N VAL A 513 -6.87 -24.80 13.46
CA VAL A 513 -6.00 -23.60 13.46
C VAL A 513 -6.32 -22.59 14.56
N ARG A 514 -7.30 -22.85 15.44
CA ARG A 514 -7.70 -21.90 16.50
C ARG A 514 -6.54 -21.44 17.39
N THR A 515 -5.65 -22.36 17.75
CA THR A 515 -4.48 -22.07 18.60
C THR A 515 -3.57 -21.03 17.96
N ARG A 516 -3.37 -21.10 16.64
CA ARG A 516 -2.55 -20.14 15.88
C ARG A 516 -3.06 -18.71 16.03
N TYR A 517 -4.37 -18.55 16.08
CA TYR A 517 -5.04 -17.26 16.23
C TYR A 517 -5.37 -16.89 17.67
N GLY A 518 -4.90 -17.67 18.66
CA GLY A 518 -5.15 -17.40 20.08
C GLY A 518 -6.61 -17.57 20.51
N MET A 519 -7.38 -18.40 19.79
CA MET A 519 -8.84 -18.55 19.97
C MET A 519 -9.24 -19.75 20.85
N ASP A 520 -8.30 -20.37 21.56
CA ASP A 520 -8.58 -21.52 22.45
C ASP A 520 -9.21 -21.11 23.78
N GLY A 521 -9.20 -19.81 24.11
CA GLY A 521 -9.91 -19.27 25.27
C GLY A 521 -11.41 -19.25 24.99
N GLY A 522 -12.19 -20.01 25.77
CA GLY A 522 -13.64 -19.81 25.80
C GLY A 522 -13.95 -18.35 26.13
N VAL A 523 -15.04 -17.81 25.58
CA VAL A 523 -15.54 -16.47 25.92
C VAL A 523 -15.79 -16.43 27.44
N GLU A 524 -14.84 -15.88 28.20
CA GLU A 524 -15.15 -15.41 29.56
C GLU A 524 -16.10 -14.23 29.36
N PRO A 525 -17.34 -14.28 29.88
CA PRO A 525 -18.23 -13.13 29.82
C PRO A 525 -17.52 -12.01 30.56
N SER A 526 -17.20 -10.92 29.87
CA SER A 526 -16.65 -9.74 30.51
C SER A 526 -17.61 -9.33 31.63
N GLU A 527 -17.13 -9.34 32.88
CA GLU A 527 -17.82 -8.68 33.98
C GLU A 527 -17.82 -7.19 33.66
N THR A 528 -18.80 -6.73 32.87
CA THR A 528 -19.15 -5.32 32.84
C THR A 528 -19.62 -5.01 34.25
N GLU A 529 -18.86 -4.15 34.95
CA GLU A 529 -19.24 -3.61 36.25
C GLU A 529 -20.71 -3.15 36.16
N VAL A 530 -21.57 -3.90 36.83
CA VAL A 530 -22.95 -3.48 37.08
C VAL A 530 -22.84 -2.28 38.00
N GLY A 531 -22.90 -1.09 37.38
CA GLY A 531 -22.95 0.19 38.06
C GLY A 531 -23.98 0.13 39.17
N GLU A 532 -23.50 0.40 40.39
CA GLU A 532 -24.27 0.44 41.62
C GLU A 532 -25.53 1.30 41.42
N ALA A 533 -26.69 0.66 41.52
CA ALA A 533 -27.99 1.32 41.43
C ALA A 533 -28.06 2.40 42.51
N THR A 534 -27.94 3.66 42.09
CA THR A 534 -28.15 4.82 42.96
C THR A 534 -29.61 4.81 43.40
N THR A 535 -29.81 4.52 44.68
CA THR A 535 -31.10 4.58 45.35
C THR A 535 -31.58 6.03 45.38
N ILE A 536 -32.63 6.33 44.62
CA ILE A 536 -33.33 7.61 44.70
C ILE A 536 -34.19 7.59 45.98
N ASP A 537 -33.72 8.33 46.97
CA ASP A 537 -34.45 8.66 48.19
C ASP A 537 -35.71 9.47 47.82
N THR A 538 -36.88 8.90 48.08
CA THR A 538 -38.18 9.55 47.91
C THR A 538 -38.58 10.23 49.21
N ALA A 539 -38.13 11.47 49.41
CA ALA A 539 -38.68 12.36 50.42
C ALA A 539 -39.87 13.14 49.83
N GLY A 540 -41.08 12.78 50.25
CA GLY A 540 -42.32 13.46 49.88
C GLY A 540 -43.55 12.86 50.57
N GLY A 541 -43.64 13.03 51.89
CA GLY A 541 -44.79 12.64 52.72
C GLY A 541 -44.64 13.11 54.15
#